data_AF-A0A0L9TZ63-F1
#
_entry.id   AF-A0A0L9TZ63-F1
#
_cell.length_a   1.000
_cell.length_b   1.000
_cell.length_c   1.000
_cell.angle_alpha   90.00
_cell.angle_beta   90.00
_cell.angle_gamma   90.00
#
_symmetry.space_group_name_H-M   'P 1'
#
loop_
_entity.id
_entity.type
_entity.pdbx_description
1 polymer ?
#
loop_
_entity_poly.entity_id
_entity_poly.type
_entity_poly.pdbx_seq_one_letter_code
_entity_poly.pdbx_strand_id
1 'polypeptide(L)'
;MGHCNRCFFTLCPLLLLLLLPSPSGADLQSDFPAKIRDLNLFPSQDVNIVRHPNSHANKLVEKPLRFPNLLTLQSGVSLDNLAHSAGYYPIAHSNAARMFYFFFESRNSKKDPVVIWLTGGPGCSSELALFYENGPFKIADNMSLVWNDYGWDKVSNLLYVDQPTGTGFSYSTDNRDIRHDEEGVSNDLYDFLQAFFAEHPEYAENDFFITGETKLKKGFI
;
A
#
# COMPACT_ATOMS: atom_id res chain seq x y z
N MET A 1 19.71 32.05 -15.13
CA MET A 1 19.56 32.42 -13.71
C MET A 1 18.08 32.34 -13.39
N GLY A 2 17.66 31.30 -12.68
CA GLY A 2 16.26 31.03 -12.35
C GLY A 2 16.21 29.89 -11.36
N HIS A 3 16.06 30.22 -10.09
CA HIS A 3 16.11 29.29 -8.96
C HIS A 3 14.86 28.41 -8.94
N CYS A 4 15.03 27.08 -8.95
CA CYS A 4 14.00 26.14 -8.49
C CYS A 4 14.59 25.28 -7.36
N ASN A 5 15.00 25.96 -6.29
CA ASN A 5 15.25 25.35 -4.99
C ASN A 5 13.97 25.54 -4.16
N ARG A 6 13.45 24.43 -3.61
CA ARG A 6 12.29 24.30 -2.70
C ARG A 6 10.93 23.96 -3.35
N CYS A 7 10.78 22.69 -3.72
CA CYS A 7 9.51 21.97 -3.53
C CYS A 7 9.78 20.73 -2.66
N PHE A 8 10.26 20.96 -1.44
CA PHE A 8 10.23 19.99 -0.35
C PHE A 8 8.79 19.94 0.18
N PHE A 9 8.21 18.74 0.29
CA PHE A 9 7.04 18.41 1.13
C PHE A 9 5.85 19.36 1.04
N THR A 10 4.93 19.12 0.09
CA THR A 10 3.52 19.49 0.30
C THR A 10 2.79 18.28 0.85
N LEU A 11 3.05 18.04 2.14
CA LEU A 11 2.17 17.29 3.03
C LEU A 11 0.75 17.83 2.88
N CYS A 12 -0.22 16.93 2.73
CA CYS A 12 -1.63 17.23 2.84
C CYS A 12 -1.87 18.06 4.13
N PRO A 13 -2.51 19.24 4.09
CA PRO A 13 -2.61 20.14 5.24
C PRO A 13 -3.25 19.50 6.48
N LEU A 14 -4.07 18.46 6.32
CA LEU A 14 -4.62 17.69 7.44
C LEU A 14 -3.62 16.73 8.10
N LEU A 15 -2.62 16.24 7.37
CA LEU A 15 -1.54 15.41 7.93
C LEU A 15 -0.49 16.27 8.65
N LEU A 16 -0.32 17.54 8.24
CA LEU A 16 0.59 18.48 8.90
C LEU A 16 0.00 19.06 10.21
N LEU A 17 -1.33 19.14 10.33
CA LEU A 17 -2.02 19.48 11.58
C LEU A 17 -1.86 18.42 12.68
N LEU A 18 -1.44 17.19 12.32
CA LEU A 18 -1.06 16.13 13.28
C LEU A 18 0.44 16.16 13.64
N LEU A 19 1.24 17.06 13.05
CA LEU A 19 2.70 17.14 13.22
C LEU A 19 3.20 18.48 13.81
N LEU A 20 2.32 19.43 14.10
CA LEU A 20 2.67 20.65 14.84
C LEU A 20 2.26 20.52 16.32
N PRO A 21 3.16 20.77 17.28
CA PRO A 21 2.81 20.71 18.69
C PRO A 21 1.90 21.89 19.06
N SER A 22 0.68 21.60 19.49
CA SER A 22 -0.14 22.54 20.25
C SER A 22 0.49 22.72 21.64
N PRO A 23 0.64 23.96 22.14
CA PRO A 23 1.26 24.20 23.43
C PRO A 23 0.20 24.07 24.53
N SER A 24 -0.03 22.86 25.04
CA SER A 24 -0.39 22.60 26.45
C SER A 24 -0.68 21.12 26.65
N GLY A 25 -0.11 20.59 27.73
CA GLY A 25 0.06 19.17 28.00
C GLY A 25 -1.22 18.33 28.05
N ALA A 26 -1.14 17.15 27.44
CA ALA A 26 -1.22 15.86 28.12
C ALA A 26 -0.81 14.77 27.11
N ASP A 27 0.02 13.82 27.55
CA ASP A 27 0.62 12.73 26.77
C ASP A 27 -0.38 12.02 25.82
N LEU A 28 -0.20 12.22 24.51
CA LEU A 28 -0.92 11.49 23.45
C LEU A 28 -0.04 11.21 22.22
N GLN A 29 1.29 11.30 22.36
CA GLN A 29 2.23 11.26 21.23
C GLN A 29 3.14 10.02 21.19
N SER A 30 2.91 9.03 22.04
CA SER A 30 3.76 7.82 22.11
C SER A 30 3.30 6.65 21.24
N ASP A 31 2.06 6.64 20.71
CA ASP A 31 1.41 5.38 20.34
C ASP A 31 1.16 5.15 18.84
N PHE A 32 1.46 6.12 17.97
CA PHE A 32 1.26 5.98 16.52
C PHE A 32 2.45 5.36 15.77
N PRO A 33 3.70 5.80 15.98
CA PRO A 33 4.86 5.17 15.35
C PRO A 33 5.04 3.71 15.78
N ALA A 34 4.58 3.36 16.98
CA ALA A 34 4.63 2.01 17.52
C ALA A 34 3.70 1.04 16.76
N LYS A 35 2.48 1.47 16.38
CA LYS A 35 1.50 0.61 15.68
C LYS A 35 1.81 0.40 14.20
N ILE A 36 2.50 1.33 13.53
CA ILE A 36 3.06 1.12 12.18
C ILE A 36 4.21 0.09 12.22
N ARG A 37 4.97 0.03 13.33
CA ARG A 37 5.99 -1.02 13.55
C ARG A 37 5.38 -2.40 13.79
N ASP A 38 4.21 -2.49 14.42
CA ASP A 38 3.49 -3.76 14.61
C ASP A 38 3.02 -4.38 13.29
N LEU A 39 2.78 -3.55 12.27
CA LEU A 39 2.51 -4.00 10.89
C LEU A 39 3.79 -4.46 10.15
N ASN A 40 4.98 -4.28 10.76
CA ASN A 40 6.29 -4.65 10.20
C ASN A 40 6.51 -4.17 8.75
N LEU A 41 5.90 -3.03 8.40
CA LEU A 41 5.93 -2.44 7.06
C LEU A 41 7.34 -1.97 6.68
N PHE A 42 8.18 -1.71 7.68
CA PHE A 42 9.61 -1.45 7.52
C PHE A 42 10.39 -2.53 8.29
N PRO A 43 10.89 -3.58 7.62
CA PRO A 43 11.60 -4.64 8.31
C PRO A 43 12.90 -4.10 8.94
N SER A 44 13.05 -4.28 10.24
CA SER A 44 14.25 -3.92 11.02
C SER A 44 15.45 -4.84 10.77
N GLN A 45 15.41 -5.71 9.75
CA GLN A 45 16.45 -6.70 9.43
C GLN A 45 16.65 -6.83 7.93
N ASP A 46 17.91 -7.08 7.54
CA ASP A 46 18.47 -7.23 6.17
C ASP A 46 17.84 -8.36 5.32
N VAL A 47 16.71 -8.93 5.70
CA VAL A 47 16.05 -10.07 5.02
C VAL A 47 15.56 -9.71 3.61
N ASN A 48 15.54 -8.42 3.25
CA ASN A 48 15.22 -7.93 1.91
C ASN A 48 16.45 -7.71 1.02
N ILE A 49 17.67 -7.93 1.51
CA ILE A 49 18.89 -7.97 0.69
C ILE A 49 19.21 -9.44 0.43
N VAL A 50 18.77 -9.96 -0.71
CA VAL A 50 19.26 -11.26 -1.15
C VAL A 50 20.72 -11.10 -1.54
N ARG A 51 21.64 -11.38 -0.60
CA ARG A 51 23.08 -11.48 -0.87
C ARG A 51 23.39 -12.84 -1.51
N HIS A 52 22.78 -13.14 -2.65
CA HIS A 52 23.18 -14.28 -3.47
C HIS A 52 23.33 -13.84 -4.92
N PRO A 53 24.47 -14.11 -5.59
CA PRO A 53 24.70 -13.72 -6.99
C PRO A 53 23.80 -14.44 -8.00
N ASN A 54 22.81 -15.22 -7.57
CA ASN A 54 22.01 -16.13 -8.42
C ASN A 54 20.62 -16.44 -7.82
N SER A 55 19.92 -15.45 -7.30
CA SER A 55 18.51 -15.60 -6.88
C SER A 55 17.61 -14.79 -7.80
N HIS A 56 16.63 -15.45 -8.42
CA HIS A 56 15.56 -14.88 -9.25
C HIS A 56 15.16 -13.46 -8.80
N ALA A 57 15.59 -12.44 -9.56
CA ALA A 57 15.64 -11.05 -9.13
C ALA A 57 14.26 -10.37 -8.92
N ASN A 58 13.16 -11.04 -9.25
CA ASN A 58 11.82 -10.45 -9.31
C ASN A 58 10.80 -11.18 -8.42
N LYS A 59 11.23 -11.79 -7.31
CA LYS A 59 10.31 -12.50 -6.43
C LYS A 59 9.63 -11.54 -5.44
N LEU A 60 8.30 -11.60 -5.37
CA LEU A 60 7.50 -10.90 -4.37
C LEU A 60 7.86 -11.36 -2.96
N VAL A 61 7.97 -10.41 -2.03
CA VAL A 61 8.16 -10.69 -0.61
C VAL A 61 6.93 -10.23 0.12
N GLU A 62 6.13 -11.20 0.58
CA GLU A 62 4.84 -10.94 1.20
C GLU A 62 4.80 -11.45 2.65
N LYS A 63 4.07 -10.73 3.51
CA LYS A 63 3.80 -11.12 4.90
C LYS A 63 2.31 -11.06 5.20
N PRO A 64 1.74 -12.07 5.89
CA PRO A 64 0.40 -12.00 6.42
C PRO A 64 0.26 -10.85 7.42
N LEU A 65 -0.81 -10.08 7.31
CA LEU A 65 -1.18 -9.04 8.26
C LEU A 65 -1.94 -9.65 9.42
N ARG A 66 -1.54 -9.27 10.64
CA ARG A 66 -2.27 -9.59 11.86
C ARG A 66 -2.65 -8.30 12.55
N PHE A 67 -3.93 -8.10 12.79
CA PHE A 67 -4.47 -6.92 13.47
C PHE A 67 -4.92 -7.31 14.89
N PRO A 68 -4.02 -7.29 15.89
CA PRO A 68 -4.31 -7.77 17.24
C PRO A 68 -5.37 -6.95 17.98
N ASN A 69 -5.61 -5.70 17.55
CA ASN A 69 -6.54 -4.75 18.18
C ASN A 69 -7.81 -4.50 17.35
N LEU A 70 -8.21 -5.44 16.49
CA LEU A 70 -9.45 -5.29 15.73
C LEU A 70 -10.66 -5.48 16.65
N LEU A 71 -11.46 -4.43 16.83
CA LEU A 71 -12.66 -4.49 17.65
C LEU A 71 -13.77 -5.20 16.86
N THR A 72 -14.07 -6.44 17.25
CA THR A 72 -15.13 -7.28 16.67
C THR A 72 -16.51 -6.87 17.18
N LEU A 73 -16.97 -5.69 16.81
CA LEU A 73 -18.39 -5.38 16.89
C LEU A 73 -19.03 -5.85 15.56
N GLN A 74 -19.59 -7.07 15.56
CA GLN A 74 -20.73 -7.53 14.74
C GLN A 74 -20.59 -8.62 13.65
N SER A 75 -19.42 -9.08 13.22
CA SER A 75 -19.40 -10.11 12.15
C SER A 75 -18.65 -11.36 12.59
N GLY A 76 -19.37 -12.49 12.67
CA GLY A 76 -18.85 -13.85 12.97
C GLY A 76 -17.89 -14.42 11.93
N VAL A 77 -17.10 -13.57 11.27
CA VAL A 77 -16.00 -13.92 10.38
C VAL A 77 -14.76 -14.08 11.26
N SER A 78 -14.21 -15.30 11.30
CA SER A 78 -12.96 -15.58 12.01
C SER A 78 -11.82 -14.79 11.38
N LEU A 79 -11.06 -14.05 12.21
CA LEU A 79 -9.88 -13.29 11.79
C LEU A 79 -8.75 -14.18 11.25
N ASP A 80 -8.78 -15.46 11.59
CA ASP A 80 -7.81 -16.43 11.12
C ASP A 80 -8.02 -16.83 9.65
N ASN A 81 -9.18 -16.49 9.05
CA ASN A 81 -9.58 -16.94 7.71
C ASN A 81 -9.50 -15.86 6.62
N LEU A 82 -9.13 -14.64 6.96
CA LEU A 82 -8.97 -13.57 5.98
C LEU A 82 -7.49 -13.43 5.66
N ALA A 83 -7.08 -13.93 4.50
CA ALA A 83 -5.72 -13.70 4.04
C ALA A 83 -5.60 -12.22 3.66
N HIS A 84 -5.04 -11.47 4.58
CA HIS A 84 -4.60 -10.10 4.34
C HIS A 84 -3.10 -10.13 4.32
N SER A 85 -2.51 -9.47 3.34
CA SER A 85 -1.07 -9.46 3.19
C SER A 85 -0.57 -8.08 2.82
N ALA A 86 0.69 -7.85 3.18
CA ALA A 86 1.45 -6.69 2.74
C ALA A 86 2.76 -7.19 2.19
N GLY A 87 3.20 -6.59 1.09
CA GLY A 87 4.40 -7.06 0.41
C GLY A 87 5.16 -5.98 -0.31
N TYR A 88 6.36 -6.37 -0.72
CA TYR A 88 7.22 -5.58 -1.59
C TYR A 88 7.54 -6.36 -2.85
N TYR A 89 7.41 -5.67 -3.97
CA TYR A 89 7.88 -6.10 -5.28
C TYR A 89 9.19 -5.39 -5.62
N PRO A 90 10.32 -6.11 -5.80
CA PRO A 90 11.52 -5.52 -6.37
C PRO A 90 11.27 -5.15 -7.83
N ILE A 91 11.30 -3.86 -8.15
CA ILE A 91 10.95 -3.36 -9.48
C ILE A 91 11.99 -3.85 -10.49
N ALA A 92 11.52 -4.49 -11.56
CA ALA A 92 12.38 -4.94 -12.64
C ALA A 92 13.14 -3.76 -13.27
N HIS A 93 14.39 -4.00 -13.67
CA HIS A 93 15.24 -2.97 -14.28
C HIS A 93 15.51 -1.74 -13.41
N SER A 94 15.32 -1.84 -12.09
CA SER A 94 15.75 -0.83 -11.11
C SER A 94 17.04 -1.24 -10.39
N ASN A 95 17.70 -0.29 -9.74
CA ASN A 95 18.91 -0.55 -8.94
C ASN A 95 18.54 -1.06 -7.55
N ALA A 96 17.56 -0.44 -6.89
CA ALA A 96 17.18 -0.73 -5.51
C ALA A 96 15.70 -0.45 -5.20
N ALA A 97 14.87 -0.20 -6.22
CA ALA A 97 13.49 0.19 -6.01
C ALA A 97 12.61 -1.00 -5.61
N ARG A 98 11.72 -0.74 -4.65
CA ARG A 98 10.73 -1.68 -4.15
C ARG A 98 9.36 -1.01 -4.10
N MET A 99 8.39 -1.62 -4.77
CA MET A 99 7.00 -1.21 -4.79
C MET A 99 6.25 -1.92 -3.67
N PHE A 100 5.58 -1.16 -2.83
CA PHE A 100 4.77 -1.66 -1.73
C PHE A 100 3.33 -1.89 -2.18
N TYR A 101 2.70 -2.93 -1.64
CA TYR A 101 1.28 -3.18 -1.83
C TYR A 101 0.65 -3.83 -0.58
N PHE A 102 -0.66 -3.61 -0.44
CA PHE A 102 -1.53 -4.42 0.40
C PHE A 102 -2.48 -5.24 -0.46
N PHE A 103 -2.73 -6.48 -0.06
CA PHE A 103 -3.71 -7.36 -0.67
C PHE A 103 -4.70 -7.90 0.37
N PHE A 104 -5.99 -7.88 0.02
CA PHE A 104 -7.07 -8.34 0.87
C PHE A 104 -7.97 -9.28 0.08
N GLU A 105 -8.11 -10.52 0.55
CA GLU A 105 -9.07 -11.47 -0.03
C GLU A 105 -10.51 -11.02 0.17
N SER A 106 -11.39 -11.39 -0.77
CA SER A 106 -12.82 -11.21 -0.62
C SER A 106 -13.35 -11.97 0.60
N ARG A 107 -14.17 -11.30 1.41
CA ARG A 107 -14.96 -11.89 2.50
C ARG A 107 -15.97 -12.94 2.01
N ASN A 108 -16.31 -12.91 0.72
CA ASN A 108 -17.30 -13.81 0.13
C ASN A 108 -16.65 -14.99 -0.59
N SER A 109 -15.77 -14.75 -1.58
CA SER A 109 -15.16 -15.83 -2.37
C SER A 109 -13.86 -15.39 -3.03
N LYS A 110 -12.84 -16.25 -2.99
CA LYS A 110 -11.58 -16.03 -3.74
C LYS A 110 -11.78 -15.92 -5.25
N LYS A 111 -12.91 -16.42 -5.78
CA LYS A 111 -13.26 -16.31 -7.21
C LYS A 111 -13.89 -14.97 -7.59
N ASP A 112 -14.14 -14.11 -6.61
CA ASP A 112 -14.63 -12.76 -6.88
C ASP A 112 -13.57 -11.95 -7.64
N PRO A 113 -13.95 -10.88 -8.36
CA PRO A 113 -13.01 -10.09 -9.15
C PRO A 113 -11.81 -9.57 -8.34
N VAL A 114 -10.66 -9.43 -8.98
CA VAL A 114 -9.52 -8.68 -8.44
C VAL A 114 -9.67 -7.22 -8.86
N VAL A 115 -9.73 -6.33 -7.88
CA VAL A 115 -9.83 -4.89 -8.10
C VAL A 115 -8.56 -4.24 -7.56
N ILE A 116 -7.78 -3.64 -8.46
CA ILE A 116 -6.66 -2.79 -8.06
C ILE A 116 -7.16 -1.36 -7.84
N TRP A 117 -6.73 -0.75 -6.74
CA TRP A 117 -6.94 0.65 -6.43
C TRP A 117 -5.63 1.43 -6.53
N LEU A 118 -5.64 2.46 -7.37
CA LEU A 118 -4.53 3.38 -7.57
C LEU A 118 -4.96 4.78 -7.12
N THR A 119 -4.43 5.25 -5.98
CA THR A 119 -4.66 6.64 -5.57
C THR A 119 -3.89 7.59 -6.49
N GLY A 120 -4.58 8.61 -7.02
CA GLY A 120 -3.99 9.57 -7.95
C GLY A 120 -3.34 10.78 -7.29
N GLY A 121 -2.52 11.47 -8.09
CA GLY A 121 -1.66 12.58 -7.66
C GLY A 121 -0.25 12.10 -7.30
N PRO A 122 0.83 12.82 -7.65
CA PRO A 122 2.18 12.35 -7.31
C PRO A 122 2.37 12.33 -5.79
N GLY A 123 2.62 11.13 -5.22
CA GLY A 123 3.01 10.96 -3.82
C GLY A 123 1.87 10.75 -2.82
N CYS A 124 0.62 10.52 -3.26
CA CYS A 124 -0.47 10.13 -2.36
C CYS A 124 -0.54 8.61 -2.21
N SER A 125 -0.38 8.14 -0.98
CA SER A 125 -0.49 6.74 -0.57
C SER A 125 -1.85 6.11 -0.89
N SER A 126 -1.86 4.86 -1.33
CA SER A 126 -3.09 4.07 -1.52
C SER A 126 -3.74 3.65 -0.19
N GLU A 127 -3.03 3.78 0.93
CA GLU A 127 -3.52 3.55 2.29
C GLU A 127 -4.66 4.48 2.70
N LEU A 128 -4.74 5.66 2.08
CA LEU A 128 -5.84 6.58 2.36
C LEU A 128 -7.17 5.93 1.97
N ALA A 129 -7.24 5.38 0.76
CA ALA A 129 -8.43 4.68 0.30
C ALA A 129 -8.70 3.40 1.10
N LEU A 130 -7.63 2.69 1.47
CA LEU A 130 -7.72 1.50 2.32
C LEU A 130 -8.44 1.77 3.66
N PHE A 131 -8.11 2.85 4.35
CA PHE A 131 -8.62 3.09 5.70
C PHE A 131 -9.80 4.07 5.78
N TYR A 132 -10.00 4.91 4.77
CA TYR A 132 -11.02 5.98 4.80
C TYR A 132 -12.08 5.88 3.71
N GLU A 133 -11.88 5.06 2.68
CA GLU A 133 -12.82 4.98 1.55
C GLU A 133 -13.44 3.58 1.45
N ASN A 134 -12.80 2.68 0.71
CA ASN A 134 -13.42 1.43 0.23
C ASN A 134 -12.78 0.16 0.81
N GLY A 135 -11.77 0.27 1.65
CA GLY A 135 -11.10 -0.89 2.22
C GLY A 135 -11.91 -1.63 3.31
N PRO A 136 -11.38 -2.77 3.77
CA PRO A 136 -12.06 -3.67 4.71
C PRO A 136 -12.21 -3.09 6.11
N PHE A 137 -11.41 -2.08 6.46
CA PHE A 137 -11.35 -1.52 7.80
C PHE A 137 -11.51 -0.01 7.80
N LYS A 138 -12.03 0.52 8.91
CA LYS A 138 -11.98 1.94 9.26
C LYS A 138 -11.18 2.14 10.53
N ILE A 139 -10.64 3.33 10.69
CA ILE A 139 -10.01 3.77 11.94
C ILE A 139 -11.08 4.46 12.79
N ALA A 140 -11.34 3.93 13.98
CA ALA A 140 -12.25 4.56 14.95
C ALA A 140 -11.56 5.68 15.74
N ASP A 141 -12.33 6.51 16.45
CA ASP A 141 -11.82 7.66 17.23
C ASP A 141 -10.77 7.27 18.28
N ASN A 142 -10.85 6.03 18.79
CA ASN A 142 -9.90 5.47 19.74
C ASN A 142 -8.66 4.83 19.07
N MET A 143 -8.46 5.07 17.77
CA MET A 143 -7.38 4.51 16.96
C MET A 143 -7.38 2.98 16.82
N SER A 144 -8.50 2.32 17.15
CA SER A 144 -8.69 0.91 16.83
C SER A 144 -9.13 0.74 15.39
N LEU A 145 -8.78 -0.40 14.80
CA LEU A 145 -9.37 -0.82 13.53
C LEU A 145 -10.73 -1.45 13.80
N VAL A 146 -11.71 -1.08 12.99
CA VAL A 146 -13.07 -1.63 13.00
C VAL A 146 -13.44 -2.07 11.60
N TRP A 147 -14.32 -3.06 11.49
CA TRP A 147 -14.81 -3.54 10.19
C TRP A 147 -15.54 -2.43 9.43
N ASN A 148 -15.33 -2.39 8.11
CA ASN A 148 -16.12 -1.58 7.20
C ASN A 148 -17.29 -2.42 6.66
N ASP A 149 -18.51 -2.11 7.08
CA ASP A 149 -19.73 -2.78 6.60
C ASP A 149 -20.01 -2.57 5.10
N TYR A 150 -19.38 -1.55 4.52
CA TYR A 150 -19.49 -1.16 3.10
C TYR A 150 -18.16 -1.31 2.34
N GLY A 151 -17.19 -2.05 2.91
CA GLY A 151 -15.92 -2.34 2.24
C GLY A 151 -16.14 -3.13 0.95
N TRP A 152 -15.35 -2.83 -0.07
CA TRP A 152 -15.43 -3.50 -1.37
C TRP A 152 -14.96 -4.96 -1.33
N ASP A 153 -14.22 -5.32 -0.28
CA ASP A 153 -13.79 -6.68 0.04
C ASP A 153 -14.97 -7.64 0.26
N LYS A 154 -16.22 -7.16 0.37
CA LYS A 154 -17.41 -8.03 0.41
C LYS A 154 -17.68 -8.76 -0.89
N VAL A 155 -17.17 -8.25 -2.01
CA VAL A 155 -17.49 -8.74 -3.36
C VAL A 155 -16.29 -8.71 -4.30
N SER A 156 -15.08 -8.48 -3.78
CA SER A 156 -13.85 -8.40 -4.58
C SER A 156 -12.62 -8.69 -3.73
N ASN A 157 -11.56 -9.19 -4.39
CA ASN A 157 -10.21 -9.21 -3.82
C ASN A 157 -9.57 -7.85 -4.13
N LEU A 158 -9.07 -7.16 -3.11
CA LEU A 158 -8.60 -5.78 -3.23
C LEU A 158 -7.07 -5.70 -3.21
N LEU A 159 -6.52 -4.96 -4.17
CA LEU A 159 -5.09 -4.68 -4.27
C LEU A 159 -4.83 -3.17 -4.19
N TYR A 160 -4.14 -2.72 -3.15
CA TYR A 160 -3.76 -1.31 -2.98
C TYR A 160 -2.26 -1.19 -3.23
N VAL A 161 -1.87 -0.35 -4.19
CA VAL A 161 -0.47 -0.26 -4.63
C VAL A 161 0.03 1.17 -4.50
N ASP A 162 1.21 1.32 -3.89
CA ASP A 162 1.89 2.60 -3.78
C ASP A 162 2.79 2.82 -4.98
N GLN A 163 2.37 3.72 -5.88
CA GLN A 163 3.13 4.08 -7.07
C GLN A 163 3.04 5.59 -7.34
N PRO A 164 4.07 6.20 -7.96
CA PRO A 164 5.36 5.62 -8.36
C PRO A 164 6.32 5.44 -7.16
N THR A 165 7.54 4.95 -7.41
CA THR A 165 8.61 4.86 -6.40
C THR A 165 8.79 6.19 -5.65
N GLY A 166 8.79 6.14 -4.32
CA GLY A 166 8.80 7.33 -3.45
C GLY A 166 7.41 7.74 -2.93
N THR A 167 6.35 7.05 -3.35
CA THR A 167 4.99 7.20 -2.83
C THR A 167 4.76 6.27 -1.65
N GLY A 168 4.21 6.79 -0.56
CA GLY A 168 3.83 5.98 0.61
C GLY A 168 4.98 5.16 1.18
N PHE A 169 4.82 3.84 1.16
CA PHE A 169 5.83 2.87 1.60
C PHE A 169 6.75 2.38 0.48
N SER A 170 6.48 2.71 -0.79
CA SER A 170 7.37 2.39 -1.92
C SER A 170 8.64 3.24 -1.90
N TYR A 171 9.81 2.62 -1.99
CA TYR A 171 11.09 3.30 -1.82
C TYR A 171 12.18 2.81 -2.78
N SER A 172 13.23 3.63 -2.95
CA SER A 172 14.53 3.22 -3.47
C SER A 172 15.65 3.90 -2.67
N THR A 173 16.81 3.24 -2.59
CA THR A 173 18.05 3.86 -2.09
C THR A 173 18.90 4.47 -3.20
N ASP A 174 18.43 4.42 -4.46
CA ASP A 174 19.11 4.97 -5.62
C ASP A 174 18.21 5.95 -6.36
N ASN A 175 18.63 7.22 -6.43
CA ASN A 175 17.86 8.28 -7.10
C ASN A 175 17.67 8.04 -8.61
N ARG A 176 18.48 7.16 -9.23
CA ARG A 176 18.32 6.79 -10.64
C ARG A 176 17.07 5.97 -10.92
N ASP A 177 16.44 5.42 -9.88
CA ASP A 177 15.21 4.64 -10.01
C ASP A 177 13.95 5.50 -10.02
N ILE A 178 14.07 6.82 -9.79
CA ILE A 178 12.92 7.71 -9.83
C ILE A 178 12.47 7.90 -11.28
N ARG A 179 11.26 7.43 -11.59
CA ARG A 179 10.65 7.61 -12.92
C ARG A 179 10.29 9.07 -13.16
N HIS A 180 10.45 9.51 -14.40
CA HIS A 180 10.23 10.91 -14.82
C HIS A 180 9.16 11.06 -15.91
N ASP A 181 8.56 9.95 -16.34
CA ASP A 181 7.49 9.87 -17.33
C ASP A 181 6.44 8.83 -16.91
N GLU A 182 5.27 8.91 -17.55
CA GLU A 182 4.14 8.00 -17.28
C GLU A 182 4.41 6.59 -17.83
N GLU A 183 5.21 6.46 -18.89
CA GLU A 183 5.58 5.17 -19.49
C GLU A 183 6.37 4.31 -18.50
N GLY A 184 7.40 4.87 -17.85
CA GLY A 184 8.18 4.15 -16.85
C GLY A 184 7.35 3.72 -15.65
N VAL A 185 6.43 4.56 -15.19
CA VAL A 185 5.51 4.22 -14.08
C VAL A 185 4.55 3.11 -14.50
N SER A 186 4.01 3.16 -15.72
CA SER A 186 3.13 2.12 -16.26
C SER A 186 3.85 0.78 -16.42
N ASN A 187 5.10 0.79 -16.87
CA ASN A 187 5.91 -0.43 -17.01
C ASN A 187 6.18 -1.07 -15.63
N ASP A 188 6.54 -0.27 -14.62
CA ASP A 188 6.76 -0.78 -13.26
C ASP A 188 5.50 -1.44 -12.69
N LEU A 189 4.33 -0.83 -12.90
CA LEU A 189 3.04 -1.38 -12.47
C LEU A 189 2.69 -2.67 -13.25
N TYR A 190 2.95 -2.70 -14.55
CA TYR A 190 2.73 -3.89 -15.37
C TYR A 190 3.59 -5.07 -14.89
N ASP A 191 4.88 -4.84 -14.67
CA ASP A 191 5.81 -5.86 -14.19
C ASP A 191 5.42 -6.39 -12.80
N PHE A 192 4.95 -5.50 -11.92
CA PHE A 192 4.35 -5.87 -10.65
C PHE A 192 3.14 -6.79 -10.82
N LEU A 193 2.18 -6.43 -11.67
CA LEU A 193 0.97 -7.23 -11.89
C LEU A 193 1.30 -8.61 -12.45
N GLN A 194 2.25 -8.70 -13.39
CA GLN A 194 2.74 -9.98 -13.90
C GLN A 194 3.32 -10.86 -12.78
N ALA A 195 4.13 -10.27 -11.90
CA ALA A 195 4.68 -10.99 -10.76
C ALA A 195 3.60 -11.40 -9.75
N PHE A 196 2.62 -10.53 -9.49
CA PHE A 196 1.51 -10.79 -8.57
C PHE A 196 0.69 -12.00 -9.01
N PHE A 197 0.22 -12.02 -10.26
CA PHE A 197 -0.55 -13.16 -10.77
C PHE A 197 0.29 -14.43 -10.94
N ALA A 198 1.61 -14.33 -11.07
CA ALA A 198 2.50 -15.50 -11.07
C ALA A 198 2.65 -16.12 -9.67
N GLU A 199 2.68 -15.32 -8.61
CA GLU A 199 2.75 -15.81 -7.22
C GLU A 199 1.37 -16.22 -6.68
N HIS A 200 0.29 -15.62 -7.19
CA HIS A 200 -1.09 -15.93 -6.81
C HIS A 200 -1.92 -16.43 -8.02
N PRO A 201 -1.58 -17.60 -8.59
CA PRO A 201 -2.23 -18.13 -9.79
C PRO A 201 -3.73 -18.41 -9.60
N GLU A 202 -4.20 -18.56 -8.35
CA GLU A 202 -5.62 -18.75 -8.04
C GLU A 202 -6.51 -17.55 -8.41
N TYR A 203 -5.93 -16.37 -8.59
CA TYR A 203 -6.66 -15.15 -8.99
C TYR A 203 -6.48 -14.79 -10.47
N ALA A 204 -5.61 -15.48 -11.21
CA ALA A 204 -5.25 -15.13 -12.57
C ALA A 204 -6.41 -15.25 -13.58
N GLU A 205 -7.39 -16.11 -13.29
CA GLU A 205 -8.59 -16.32 -14.11
C GLU A 205 -9.78 -15.46 -13.66
N ASN A 206 -9.63 -14.67 -12.59
CA ASN A 206 -10.71 -13.81 -12.11
C ASN A 206 -10.82 -12.58 -13.00
N ASP A 207 -12.03 -12.00 -13.07
CA ASP A 207 -12.20 -10.67 -13.68
C ASP A 207 -11.27 -9.66 -12.99
N PHE A 208 -10.56 -8.85 -13.78
CA PHE A 208 -9.61 -7.86 -13.28
C PHE A 208 -10.06 -6.45 -13.63
N PHE A 209 -10.15 -5.58 -12.63
CA PHE A 209 -10.55 -4.19 -12.79
C PHE A 209 -9.49 -3.25 -12.25
N ILE A 210 -9.12 -2.27 -13.06
CA ILE A 210 -8.25 -1.16 -12.65
C ILE A 210 -9.14 0.01 -12.23
N THR A 211 -8.98 0.45 -10.99
CA THR A 211 -9.75 1.54 -10.40
C THR A 211 -8.82 2.52 -9.69
N GLY A 212 -9.32 3.72 -9.43
CA GLY A 212 -8.55 4.75 -8.77
C GLY A 212 -9.25 6.09 -8.79
N GLU A 213 -8.78 6.99 -7.94
CA GLU A 213 -9.25 8.38 -7.90
C GLU A 213 -8.27 9.32 -8.59
N THR A 214 -8.79 10.27 -9.37
CA THR A 214 -7.96 11.11 -10.21
C THR A 214 -7.60 12.42 -9.50
N LYS A 215 -6.29 12.61 -9.27
CA LYS A 215 -5.56 13.76 -9.83
C LYS A 215 -4.55 13.32 -10.89
N LEU A 216 -4.88 12.24 -11.60
CA LEU A 216 -4.15 11.79 -12.77
C LEU A 216 -4.28 12.89 -13.83
N LYS A 217 -3.17 13.41 -14.34
CA LYS A 217 -3.22 14.10 -15.63
C LYS A 217 -3.75 13.10 -16.64
N LYS A 218 -4.63 13.54 -17.54
CA LYS A 218 -5.20 12.73 -18.63
C LYS A 218 -4.11 11.88 -19.28
N GLY A 219 -4.23 10.55 -19.22
CA GLY A 219 -3.28 9.65 -19.87
C GLY A 219 -3.47 8.16 -19.55
N PHE A 220 -4.07 7.81 -18.42
CA PHE A 220 -4.32 6.41 -18.03
C PHE A 220 -5.66 5.89 -18.56
N ILE A 221 -5.75 5.59 -19.86
CA ILE A 221 -6.56 4.51 -20.46
C ILE A 221 -5.83 4.03 -21.72
#